data_AF-A0A0F9JSA3-F1
#
_entry.id   AF-A0A0F9JSA3-F1
#
_cell.length_a   1.000
_cell.length_b   1.000
_cell.length_c   1.000
_cell.angle_alpha   90.00
_cell.angle_beta   90.00
_cell.angle_gamma   90.00
#
_symmetry.space_group_name_H-M   'P 1'
#
loop_
_entity.id
_entity.type
_entity.pdbx_description
1 polymer ?
#
loop_
_entity_poly.entity_id
_entity_poly.type
_entity_poly.pdbx_seq_one_letter_code
_entity_poly.pdbx_strand_id
1 'polypeptide(L)'
;MDDAKYMKRALSLASRARGQTSPNPMVGAVIVKGGKVIAEAYHKKAGSPHAEVLALALAGKYAYGATLYVTLEPCCHTNKRTPPCTGAIIDAGIERVLIAMEDPNPSVAGKGVSQLNRAGLDVECCVLGAEAARLNEAYIKYITTDMPFVTLKAALTLDGKIATPTGESKWISGEKSRALVHRMRAESDAIITAIGTVKADDPRSFNHRKSIQNCQQRR
;
A
#
# COMPACT_ATOMS: atom_id res chain seq x y z
N MET A 1 21.84 8.74 12.78
CA MET A 1 20.41 8.67 12.41
C MET A 1 20.00 7.21 12.43
N ASP A 2 18.76 6.90 12.81
CA ASP A 2 18.24 5.53 12.73
C ASP A 2 17.34 5.43 11.50
N ASP A 3 17.96 5.14 10.35
CA ASP A 3 17.32 5.14 9.04
C ASP A 3 16.20 4.08 8.98
N ALA A 4 16.42 2.93 9.61
CA ALA A 4 15.44 1.85 9.70
C ALA A 4 14.19 2.29 10.48
N LYS A 5 14.33 3.08 11.54
CA LYS A 5 13.18 3.62 12.30
C LYS A 5 12.29 4.51 11.43
N TYR A 6 12.87 5.43 10.67
CA TYR A 6 12.07 6.32 9.81
C TYR A 6 11.46 5.58 8.62
N MET A 7 12.16 4.59 8.08
CA MET A 7 11.59 3.74 7.03
C MET A 7 10.43 2.88 7.54
N LYS A 8 10.54 2.29 8.74
CA LYS A 8 9.40 1.60 9.40
C LYS A 8 8.21 2.53 9.59
N ARG A 9 8.46 3.81 9.90
CA ARG A 9 7.41 4.82 10.00
C ARG A 9 6.75 5.10 8.65
N ALA A 10 7.53 5.24 7.58
CA ALA A 10 7.01 5.39 6.23
C ALA A 10 6.15 4.18 5.80
N LEU A 11 6.61 2.96 6.06
CA LEU A 11 5.85 1.71 5.82
C LEU A 11 4.54 1.66 6.62
N SER A 12 4.59 2.07 7.90
CA SER A 12 3.39 2.16 8.73
C SER A 12 2.37 3.14 8.17
N LEU A 13 2.81 4.32 7.69
CA LEU A 13 1.95 5.30 7.04
C LEU A 13 1.32 4.75 5.76
N ALA A 14 2.12 4.13 4.90
CA ALA A 14 1.68 3.51 3.65
C ALA A 14 0.58 2.45 3.90
N SER A 15 0.74 1.63 4.94
CA SER A 15 -0.21 0.56 5.31
C SER A 15 -1.62 1.05 5.67
N ARG A 16 -1.78 2.35 5.99
CA ARG A 16 -3.10 2.94 6.29
C ARG A 16 -4.01 3.02 5.07
N ALA A 17 -3.45 2.89 3.86
CA ALA A 17 -4.17 3.01 2.61
C ALA A 17 -4.59 1.66 1.99
N ARG A 18 -4.45 0.55 2.74
CA ARG A 18 -4.94 -0.78 2.34
C ARG A 18 -6.38 -0.72 1.83
N GLY A 19 -6.62 -1.29 0.65
CA GLY A 19 -7.92 -1.32 -0.02
C GLY A 19 -8.39 0.01 -0.65
N GLN A 20 -7.55 1.05 -0.67
CA GLN A 20 -7.94 2.39 -1.14
C GLN A 20 -7.13 2.89 -2.34
N THR A 21 -5.94 2.33 -2.59
CA THR A 21 -5.02 2.86 -3.63
C THR A 21 -5.11 2.16 -4.97
N SER A 22 -5.68 0.95 -5.06
CA SER A 22 -5.73 0.18 -6.31
C SER A 22 -6.28 1.03 -7.48
N PRO A 23 -5.65 0.99 -8.68
CA PRO A 23 -4.52 0.13 -9.07
C PRO A 23 -3.12 0.64 -8.66
N ASN A 24 -3.03 1.76 -7.94
CA ASN A 24 -1.77 2.32 -7.48
C ASN A 24 -1.20 1.59 -6.25
N PRO A 25 0.14 1.59 -6.07
CA PRO A 25 0.77 1.05 -4.89
C PRO A 25 0.47 1.89 -3.64
N MET A 26 0.59 1.25 -2.48
CA MET A 26 0.65 1.96 -1.20
C MET A 26 2.04 2.55 -1.02
N VAL A 27 2.11 3.87 -0.89
CA VAL A 27 3.36 4.61 -0.70
C VAL A 27 3.26 5.51 0.51
N GLY A 28 4.30 5.51 1.33
CA GLY A 28 4.48 6.40 2.48
C GLY A 28 5.78 7.19 2.34
N ALA A 29 5.78 8.41 2.87
CA ALA A 29 6.91 9.32 2.84
C ALA A 29 7.09 10.02 4.19
N VAL A 30 8.33 10.12 4.65
CA VAL A 30 8.72 10.82 5.88
C VAL A 30 9.91 11.71 5.58
N ILE A 31 9.85 12.98 5.97
CA ILE A 31 10.95 13.94 5.82
C ILE A 31 11.54 14.24 7.20
N VAL A 32 12.85 14.12 7.31
CA VAL A 32 13.59 14.27 8.57
C VAL A 32 14.71 15.30 8.41
N LYS A 33 14.82 16.22 9.37
CA LYS A 33 15.93 17.19 9.45
C LYS A 33 16.42 17.34 10.88
N GLY A 34 17.74 17.28 11.08
CA GLY A 34 18.33 17.36 12.43
C GLY A 34 17.80 16.27 13.38
N GLY A 35 17.52 15.07 12.87
CA GLY A 35 16.97 13.95 13.65
C GLY A 35 15.49 14.09 14.04
N LYS A 36 14.79 15.13 13.57
CA LYS A 36 13.35 15.35 13.83
C LYS A 36 12.54 15.13 12.57
N VAL A 37 11.39 14.48 12.72
CA VAL A 37 10.40 14.36 11.65
C VAL A 37 9.76 15.73 11.42
N ILE A 38 9.89 16.25 10.20
CA ILE A 38 9.34 17.54 9.78
C ILE A 38 7.98 17.35 9.13
N ALA A 39 7.82 16.30 8.32
CA ALA A 39 6.59 15.99 7.63
C ALA A 39 6.43 14.49 7.40
N GLU A 40 5.17 14.06 7.33
CA GLU A 40 4.77 12.68 7.09
C GLU A 40 3.53 12.65 6.20
N ALA A 41 3.54 11.80 5.18
CA ALA A 41 2.39 11.61 4.33
C ALA A 41 2.33 10.20 3.75
N TYR A 42 1.18 9.86 3.16
CA TYR A 42 0.99 8.63 2.40
C TYR A 42 -0.02 8.87 1.28
N HIS A 43 0.08 8.06 0.22
CA HIS A 43 -0.86 8.10 -0.90
C HIS A 43 -2.22 7.55 -0.46
N LYS A 44 -3.27 8.37 -0.53
CA LYS A 44 -4.57 8.03 0.06
C LYS A 44 -5.47 7.22 -0.87
N LYS A 45 -5.45 7.53 -2.17
CA LYS A 45 -6.31 6.90 -3.19
C LYS A 45 -5.78 7.13 -4.60
N ALA A 46 -6.14 6.26 -5.54
CA ALA A 46 -5.82 6.45 -6.95
C ALA A 46 -6.24 7.84 -7.47
N GLY A 47 -5.36 8.47 -8.24
CA GLY A 47 -5.56 9.82 -8.79
C GLY A 47 -5.37 10.98 -7.81
N SER A 48 -5.11 10.72 -6.52
CA SER A 48 -4.67 11.76 -5.58
C SER A 48 -3.15 11.97 -5.62
N PRO A 49 -2.61 13.07 -5.06
CA PRO A 49 -1.17 13.28 -5.00
C PRO A 49 -0.41 12.12 -4.33
N HIS A 50 0.82 11.90 -4.75
CA HIS A 50 1.70 10.87 -4.20
C HIS A 50 2.21 11.27 -2.80
N ALA A 51 2.77 10.29 -2.08
CA ALA A 51 3.21 10.51 -0.71
C ALA A 51 4.30 11.57 -0.62
N GLU A 52 5.24 11.56 -1.57
CA GLU A 52 6.38 12.48 -1.66
C GLU A 52 5.88 13.91 -1.83
N VAL A 53 4.99 14.14 -2.79
CA VAL A 53 4.41 15.46 -3.07
C VAL A 53 3.67 16.00 -1.84
N LEU A 54 2.90 15.14 -1.15
CA LEU A 54 2.19 15.53 0.07
C LEU A 54 3.16 15.85 1.22
N ALA A 55 4.20 15.05 1.42
CA ALA A 55 5.19 15.27 2.46
C ALA A 55 5.98 16.55 2.21
N LEU A 56 6.39 16.79 0.96
CA LEU A 56 7.10 18.02 0.55
C LEU A 56 6.22 19.26 0.73
N ALA A 57 4.95 19.20 0.35
CA ALA A 57 4.01 20.29 0.56
C ALA A 57 3.83 20.62 2.06
N LEU A 58 3.78 19.59 2.92
CA LEU A 58 3.70 19.76 4.37
C LEU A 58 4.99 20.33 4.97
N ALA A 59 6.15 19.89 4.47
CA ALA A 59 7.45 20.39 4.94
C ALA A 59 7.73 21.83 4.48
N GLY A 60 7.26 22.21 3.29
CA GLY A 60 7.54 23.52 2.68
C GLY A 60 9.05 23.79 2.64
N LYS A 61 9.45 25.02 3.00
CA LYS A 61 10.87 25.44 3.04
C LYS A 61 11.77 24.61 3.96
N TYR A 62 11.20 23.87 4.91
CA TYR A 62 11.97 23.04 5.85
C TYR A 62 12.48 21.74 5.21
N ALA A 63 12.04 21.41 4.00
CA ALA A 63 12.54 20.28 3.22
C ALA A 63 13.98 20.48 2.72
N TYR A 64 14.41 21.73 2.53
CA TYR A 64 15.76 22.02 2.04
C TYR A 64 16.84 21.45 2.98
N GLY A 65 17.78 20.67 2.46
CA GLY A 65 18.83 20.01 3.23
C GLY A 65 18.30 18.94 4.20
N ALA A 66 17.14 18.34 3.90
CA ALA A 66 16.55 17.26 4.70
C ALA A 66 16.78 15.90 4.04
N THR A 67 16.46 14.84 4.80
CA THR A 67 16.43 13.45 4.33
C THR A 67 14.99 13.00 4.08
N LEU A 68 14.71 12.46 2.90
CA LEU A 68 13.43 11.85 2.55
C LEU A 68 13.52 10.32 2.68
N TYR A 69 12.58 9.70 3.37
CA TYR A 69 12.38 8.26 3.42
C TYR A 69 11.09 7.94 2.66
N VAL A 70 11.17 7.12 1.63
CA VAL A 70 10.02 6.75 0.80
C VAL A 70 9.96 5.24 0.58
N THR A 71 8.76 4.66 0.62
CA THR A 71 8.59 3.20 0.59
C THR A 71 8.66 2.58 -0.80
N LEU A 72 8.70 3.38 -1.85
CA LEU A 72 8.78 2.96 -3.25
C LEU A 72 9.57 4.00 -4.04
N GLU A 73 10.28 3.59 -5.08
CA GLU A 73 11.01 4.48 -5.97
C GLU A 73 10.14 5.64 -6.49
N PRO A 74 10.58 6.91 -6.32
CA PRO A 74 9.84 8.06 -6.81
C PRO A 74 9.64 8.04 -8.32
N CYS A 75 8.42 8.34 -8.77
CA CYS A 75 8.11 8.26 -10.18
C CYS A 75 8.81 9.35 -11.00
N CYS A 76 9.40 8.98 -12.15
CA CYS A 76 10.12 9.88 -13.07
C CYS A 76 9.44 10.08 -14.44
N HIS A 77 8.25 9.52 -14.65
CA HIS A 77 7.56 9.52 -15.95
C HIS A 77 6.55 10.67 -16.04
N THR A 78 6.49 11.30 -17.21
CA THR A 78 5.56 12.39 -17.53
C THR A 78 4.23 11.90 -18.10
N ASN A 79 4.14 10.64 -18.54
CA ASN A 79 2.93 10.03 -19.11
C ASN A 79 1.87 9.64 -18.04
N LYS A 80 1.77 10.40 -16.95
CA LYS A 80 0.85 10.16 -15.83
C LYS A 80 0.01 11.41 -15.58
N ARG A 81 -1.12 11.25 -14.87
CA ARG A 81 -2.02 12.36 -14.50
C ARG A 81 -1.39 13.39 -13.56
N THR A 82 -0.28 13.02 -12.92
CA THR A 82 0.47 13.86 -11.96
C THR A 82 1.91 14.05 -12.45
N PRO A 83 2.52 15.23 -12.18
CA PRO A 83 3.95 15.45 -12.45
C PRO A 83 4.86 14.41 -11.75
N PRO A 84 6.06 14.14 -12.29
CA PRO A 84 7.00 13.21 -11.67
C PRO A 84 7.46 13.70 -10.29
N CYS A 85 7.54 12.79 -9.33
CA CYS A 85 7.93 13.10 -7.96
C CYS A 85 9.42 13.46 -7.86
N THR A 86 10.27 12.90 -8.74
CA THR A 86 11.70 13.20 -8.77
C THR A 86 11.99 14.69 -8.98
N GLY A 87 11.25 15.36 -9.86
CA GLY A 87 11.38 16.81 -10.05
C GLY A 87 11.06 17.59 -8.78
N ALA A 88 9.93 17.28 -8.13
CA ALA A 88 9.54 17.93 -6.88
C ALA A 88 10.56 17.71 -5.74
N ILE A 89 11.19 16.53 -5.67
CA ILE A 89 12.24 16.22 -4.68
C ILE A 89 13.48 17.07 -4.91
N ILE A 90 13.91 17.21 -6.17
CA ILE A 90 15.06 18.03 -6.57
C ILE A 90 14.78 19.51 -6.29
N ASP A 91 13.62 20.01 -6.72
CA ASP A 91 13.22 21.41 -6.56
C ASP A 91 13.09 21.81 -5.07
N ALA A 92 12.70 20.86 -4.21
CA ALA A 92 12.63 21.08 -2.77
C ALA A 92 13.99 21.15 -2.07
N GLY A 93 15.08 20.80 -2.78
CA GLY A 93 16.44 20.78 -2.24
C GLY A 93 16.66 19.70 -1.17
N ILE A 94 16.01 18.54 -1.31
CA ILE A 94 16.32 17.36 -0.49
C ILE A 94 17.78 16.97 -0.74
N GLU A 95 18.51 16.62 0.32
CA GLU A 95 19.94 16.26 0.24
C GLU A 95 20.13 14.75 0.11
N ARG A 96 19.33 13.98 0.86
CA ARG A 96 19.43 12.52 0.91
C ARG A 96 18.07 11.85 0.75
N VAL A 97 17.99 10.77 -0.03
CA VAL A 97 16.76 10.00 -0.26
C VAL A 97 17.01 8.52 0.03
N LEU A 98 16.25 7.95 0.96
CA LEU A 98 16.25 6.52 1.23
C LEU A 98 14.98 5.91 0.67
N ILE A 99 15.14 4.86 -0.11
CA ILE A 99 14.07 4.18 -0.84
C ILE A 99 13.98 2.74 -0.34
N ALA A 100 12.79 2.30 0.05
CA ALA A 100 12.65 0.94 0.55
C ALA A 100 12.74 -0.11 -0.56
N MET A 101 12.13 0.15 -1.71
CA MET A 101 12.05 -0.79 -2.82
C MET A 101 12.07 -0.03 -4.15
N GLU A 102 12.81 -0.55 -5.12
CA GLU A 102 12.73 -0.11 -6.52
C GLU A 102 11.33 -0.35 -7.09
N ASP A 103 10.91 0.46 -8.05
CA ASP A 103 9.60 0.25 -8.68
C ASP A 103 9.69 -0.96 -9.64
N PRO A 104 8.89 -2.02 -9.45
CA PRO A 104 8.88 -3.18 -10.35
C PRO A 104 8.38 -2.87 -11.76
N ASN A 105 7.77 -1.70 -11.99
CA ASN A 105 7.31 -1.27 -13.30
C ASN A 105 8.52 -1.02 -14.22
N PRO A 106 8.65 -1.72 -15.36
CA PRO A 106 9.77 -1.53 -16.29
C PRO A 106 9.90 -0.11 -16.85
N SER A 107 8.80 0.65 -16.82
CA SER A 107 8.87 2.07 -17.11
C SER A 107 9.72 2.77 -16.05
N VAL A 108 9.48 2.55 -14.76
CA VAL A 108 10.10 3.29 -13.64
C VAL A 108 11.41 2.69 -13.15
N ALA A 109 11.53 1.37 -13.10
CA ALA A 109 12.61 0.61 -12.48
C ALA A 109 14.01 1.25 -12.67
N GLY A 110 14.56 1.77 -11.57
CA GLY A 110 15.91 2.34 -11.49
C GLY A 110 16.09 3.71 -12.15
N LYS A 111 15.11 4.21 -12.92
CA LYS A 111 15.19 5.50 -13.62
C LYS A 111 14.98 6.68 -12.68
N GLY A 112 14.12 6.52 -11.67
CA GLY A 112 13.91 7.52 -10.63
C GLY A 112 15.14 7.67 -9.76
N VAL A 113 15.70 6.55 -9.30
CA VAL A 113 16.99 6.50 -8.59
C VAL A 113 18.10 7.17 -9.39
N SER A 114 18.24 6.78 -10.66
CA SER A 114 19.26 7.34 -11.56
C SER A 114 19.07 8.85 -11.82
N GLN A 115 17.84 9.35 -11.84
CA GLN A 115 17.57 10.78 -12.00
C GLN A 115 17.98 11.57 -10.76
N LEU A 116 17.67 11.08 -9.56
CA LEU A 116 18.03 11.73 -8.30
C LEU A 116 19.55 11.75 -8.09
N ASN A 117 20.23 10.63 -8.36
CA ASN A 117 21.70 10.56 -8.32
C ASN A 117 22.36 11.55 -9.29
N ARG A 118 21.86 11.67 -10.53
CA ARG A 118 22.38 12.64 -11.51
C ARG A 118 22.14 14.09 -11.12
N ALA A 119 21.15 14.37 -10.28
CA ALA A 119 20.91 15.69 -9.72
C ALA A 119 21.79 15.98 -8.48
N GLY A 120 22.64 15.04 -8.06
CA GLY A 120 23.61 15.22 -6.98
C GLY A 120 23.09 14.88 -5.58
N LEU A 121 21.94 14.21 -5.47
CA LEU A 121 21.41 13.76 -4.18
C LEU A 121 22.10 12.45 -3.74
N ASP A 122 22.25 12.27 -2.42
CA ASP A 122 22.67 11.00 -1.84
C ASP A 122 21.48 10.02 -1.81
N VAL A 123 21.50 8.98 -2.64
CA VAL A 123 20.39 8.03 -2.77
C VAL A 123 20.80 6.63 -2.31
N GLU A 124 20.08 6.11 -1.33
CA GLU A 124 20.20 4.73 -0.86
C GLU A 124 18.90 3.97 -1.17
N CYS A 125 19.02 2.77 -1.73
CA CYS A 125 17.86 1.93 -2.07
C CYS A 125 17.86 0.62 -1.30
N CYS A 126 16.73 -0.10 -1.35
CA CYS A 126 16.52 -1.41 -0.74
C CYS A 126 16.51 -1.44 0.79
N VAL A 127 16.21 -0.30 1.44
CA VAL A 127 16.12 -0.20 2.91
C VAL A 127 14.81 -0.80 3.40
N LEU A 128 14.85 -1.98 4.03
CA LEU A 128 13.64 -2.76 4.39
C LEU A 128 12.80 -3.15 3.15
N GLY A 129 13.50 -3.52 2.07
CA GLY A 129 12.85 -3.88 0.81
C GLY A 129 11.93 -5.08 0.89
N ALA A 130 12.22 -6.07 1.75
CA ALA A 130 11.34 -7.23 1.94
C ALA A 130 9.98 -6.82 2.53
N GLU A 131 9.97 -5.90 3.49
CA GLU A 131 8.76 -5.37 4.10
C GLU A 131 7.96 -4.50 3.13
N ALA A 132 8.63 -3.66 2.34
CA ALA A 132 8.01 -2.88 1.28
C ALA A 132 7.40 -3.77 0.18
N ALA A 133 8.10 -4.85 -0.19
CA ALA A 133 7.60 -5.83 -1.15
C ALA A 133 6.35 -6.55 -0.62
N ARG A 134 6.37 -6.99 0.64
CA ARG A 134 5.20 -7.62 1.28
C ARG A 134 4.02 -6.65 1.37
N LEU A 135 4.27 -5.36 1.64
CA LEU A 135 3.21 -4.35 1.65
C LEU A 135 2.50 -4.25 0.30
N ASN A 136 3.25 -4.33 -0.80
CA ASN A 136 2.74 -4.11 -2.16
C ASN A 136 2.70 -5.41 -3.01
N GLU A 137 2.56 -6.58 -2.40
CA GLU A 137 2.62 -7.88 -3.10
C GLU A 137 1.61 -7.97 -4.27
N ALA A 138 0.40 -7.42 -4.07
CA ALA A 138 -0.64 -7.42 -5.09
C ALA A 138 -0.28 -6.52 -6.27
N TYR A 139 0.29 -5.34 -5.99
CA TYR A 139 0.76 -4.41 -7.01
C TYR A 139 1.93 -5.01 -7.80
N ILE A 140 2.93 -5.59 -7.11
CA ILE A 140 4.09 -6.22 -7.73
C ILE A 140 3.63 -7.37 -8.65
N LYS A 141 2.73 -8.23 -8.17
CA LYS A 141 2.20 -9.33 -8.96
C LYS A 141 1.52 -8.83 -10.23
N TYR A 142 0.65 -7.84 -10.10
CA TYR A 142 -0.06 -7.25 -11.23
C TYR A 142 0.90 -6.62 -12.24
N ILE A 143 1.81 -5.75 -11.81
CA ILE A 143 2.65 -4.97 -12.73
C ILE A 143 3.73 -5.80 -13.43
N THR A 144 4.21 -6.89 -12.79
CA THR A 144 5.26 -7.76 -13.36
C THR A 144 4.72 -8.87 -14.24
N THR A 145 3.46 -9.28 -14.05
CA THR A 145 2.90 -10.46 -14.74
C THR A 145 1.59 -10.22 -15.47
N ASP A 146 1.01 -9.02 -15.36
CA ASP A 146 -0.33 -8.67 -15.86
C ASP A 146 -1.44 -9.60 -15.35
N MET A 147 -1.20 -10.22 -14.19
CA MET A 147 -2.12 -11.17 -13.56
C MET A 147 -2.49 -10.68 -12.16
N PRO A 148 -3.76 -10.87 -11.72
CA PRO A 148 -4.19 -10.46 -10.40
C PRO A 148 -3.50 -11.28 -9.31
N PHE A 149 -3.35 -10.68 -8.13
CA PHE A 149 -3.01 -11.41 -6.92
C PHE A 149 -4.27 -12.04 -6.33
N VAL A 150 -4.25 -13.37 -6.18
CA VAL A 150 -5.43 -14.15 -5.80
C VAL A 150 -5.28 -14.66 -4.38
N THR A 151 -6.21 -14.30 -3.52
CA THR A 151 -6.35 -14.88 -2.17
C THR A 151 -7.53 -15.85 -2.16
N LEU A 152 -7.26 -17.13 -1.89
CA LEU A 152 -8.29 -18.12 -1.64
C LEU A 152 -8.65 -18.13 -0.15
N LYS A 153 -9.94 -18.03 0.17
CA LYS A 153 -10.43 -18.14 1.56
C LYS A 153 -11.43 -19.29 1.69
N ALA A 154 -11.16 -20.17 2.66
CA ALA A 154 -12.08 -21.23 3.09
C ALA A 154 -12.32 -21.15 4.61
N ALA A 155 -13.48 -21.61 5.08
CA ALA A 155 -13.71 -21.90 6.50
C ALA A 155 -14.01 -23.40 6.61
N LEU A 156 -13.27 -24.08 7.47
CA LEU A 156 -13.26 -25.53 7.57
C LEU A 156 -13.41 -25.94 9.04
N THR A 157 -14.03 -27.10 9.27
CA THR A 157 -13.89 -27.83 10.53
C THR A 157 -12.45 -28.33 10.71
N LEU A 158 -12.11 -28.83 11.90
CA LEU A 158 -10.77 -29.36 12.19
C LEU A 158 -10.38 -30.53 11.27
N ASP A 159 -11.37 -31.34 10.85
CA ASP A 159 -11.23 -32.45 9.91
C ASP A 159 -11.42 -32.03 8.43
N GLY A 160 -11.43 -30.72 8.15
CA GLY A 160 -11.35 -30.20 6.78
C GLY A 160 -12.68 -30.14 6.02
N LYS A 161 -13.83 -30.06 6.70
CA LYS A 161 -15.16 -30.02 6.07
C LYS A 161 -15.71 -28.60 5.99
N ILE A 162 -16.43 -28.30 4.89
CA ILE A 162 -17.11 -27.00 4.66
C ILE A 162 -18.62 -27.04 4.96
N ALA A 163 -19.19 -28.24 5.15
CA ALA A 163 -20.59 -28.47 5.47
C ALA A 163 -20.77 -29.92 5.98
N THR A 164 -21.90 -30.20 6.62
CA THR A 164 -22.36 -31.58 6.90
C THR A 164 -22.80 -32.29 5.59
N PRO A 165 -23.02 -33.63 5.60
CA PRO A 165 -23.58 -34.34 4.45
C PRO A 165 -24.95 -33.82 3.99
N THR A 166 -25.72 -33.20 4.90
CA THR A 166 -27.01 -32.58 4.61
C THR A 166 -26.90 -31.14 4.11
N GLY A 167 -25.68 -30.59 4.00
CA GLY A 167 -25.41 -29.24 3.49
C GLY A 167 -25.43 -28.13 4.53
N GLU A 168 -25.54 -28.45 5.82
CA GLU A 168 -25.49 -27.45 6.89
C GLU A 168 -24.07 -26.91 7.05
N SER A 169 -23.88 -25.61 6.82
CA SER A 169 -22.57 -24.95 6.75
C SER A 169 -22.45 -23.71 7.63
N LYS A 170 -23.55 -23.31 8.29
CA LYS A 170 -23.61 -22.05 9.03
C LYS A 170 -22.74 -22.13 10.28
N TRP A 171 -21.86 -21.14 10.40
CA TRP A 171 -21.08 -20.86 11.61
C TRP A 171 -20.01 -21.89 11.98
N ILE A 172 -19.45 -22.60 10.99
CA ILE A 172 -18.21 -23.39 11.17
C ILE A 172 -17.08 -22.53 11.78
N SER A 173 -16.95 -21.28 11.32
CA SER A 173 -16.02 -20.30 11.89
C SER A 173 -16.75 -19.20 12.67
N GLY A 174 -16.19 -18.77 13.79
CA GLY A 174 -16.75 -17.72 14.65
C GLY A 174 -16.65 -16.29 14.12
N GLU A 175 -17.20 -15.33 14.88
CA GLU A 175 -17.33 -13.91 14.51
C GLU A 175 -16.00 -13.24 14.17
N LYS A 176 -14.94 -13.51 14.95
CA LYS A 176 -13.60 -12.94 14.70
C LYS A 176 -13.06 -13.33 13.33
N SER A 177 -13.28 -14.57 12.90
CA SER A 177 -12.89 -15.05 11.57
C SER A 177 -13.68 -14.32 10.48
N ARG A 178 -14.98 -14.13 10.67
CA ARG A 178 -15.83 -13.40 9.71
C ARG A 178 -15.43 -11.93 9.60
N ALA A 179 -15.10 -11.27 10.72
CA ALA A 179 -14.59 -9.90 10.71
C ALA A 179 -13.25 -9.77 9.95
N LEU A 180 -12.35 -10.77 10.07
CA LEU A 180 -11.14 -10.84 9.26
C LEU A 180 -11.46 -10.95 7.76
N VAL A 181 -12.41 -11.81 7.38
CA VAL A 181 -12.84 -11.93 5.97
C VAL A 181 -13.41 -10.61 5.44
N HIS A 182 -14.16 -9.85 6.24
CA HIS A 182 -14.63 -8.53 5.83
C HIS A 182 -13.49 -7.54 5.56
N ARG A 183 -12.39 -7.60 6.33
CA ARG A 183 -11.18 -6.81 6.03
C ARG A 183 -10.53 -7.26 4.73
N MET A 184 -10.33 -8.57 4.54
CA MET A 184 -9.80 -9.12 3.29
C MET A 184 -10.61 -8.64 2.07
N ARG A 185 -11.94 -8.69 2.17
CA ARG A 185 -12.83 -8.18 1.11
C ARG A 185 -12.69 -6.69 0.85
N ALA A 186 -12.46 -5.89 1.89
CA ALA A 186 -12.25 -4.45 1.74
C ALA A 186 -10.89 -4.12 1.11
N GLU A 187 -9.91 -5.02 1.23
CA GLU A 187 -8.57 -4.92 0.65
C GLU A 187 -8.49 -5.50 -0.77
N SER A 188 -9.47 -6.30 -1.19
CA SER A 188 -9.58 -6.87 -2.54
C SER A 188 -10.39 -6.00 -3.49
N ASP A 189 -9.94 -5.92 -4.75
CA ASP A 189 -10.65 -5.20 -5.82
C ASP A 189 -11.90 -5.95 -6.32
N ALA A 190 -11.89 -7.27 -6.23
CA ALA A 190 -12.99 -8.13 -6.65
C ALA A 190 -13.18 -9.31 -5.68
N ILE A 191 -14.42 -9.77 -5.58
CA ILE A 191 -14.78 -11.02 -4.91
C ILE A 191 -15.36 -11.95 -5.96
N ILE A 192 -14.80 -13.16 -6.02
CA ILE A 192 -15.24 -14.21 -6.93
C ILE A 192 -15.91 -15.31 -6.10
N THR A 193 -17.05 -15.80 -6.58
CA THR A 193 -17.75 -16.94 -6.00
C THR A 193 -18.44 -17.75 -7.10
N ALA A 194 -18.75 -19.01 -6.80
CA ALA A 194 -19.50 -19.87 -7.71
C ALA A 194 -21.03 -19.69 -7.53
N ILE A 195 -21.79 -20.00 -8.58
CA ILE A 195 -23.26 -19.96 -8.55
C ILE A 195 -23.87 -20.85 -7.47
N GLY A 196 -23.22 -21.98 -7.14
CA GLY A 196 -23.67 -22.87 -6.06
C GLY A 196 -23.73 -22.17 -4.71
N THR A 197 -22.70 -21.40 -4.37
CA THR A 197 -22.66 -20.59 -3.13
C THR A 197 -23.74 -19.51 -3.14
N VAL A 198 -23.98 -18.85 -4.29
CA VAL A 198 -25.03 -17.84 -4.38
C VAL A 198 -26.40 -18.45 -4.11
N LYS A 199 -26.69 -19.62 -4.71
CA LYS A 199 -27.95 -20.33 -4.54
C LYS A 199 -28.15 -20.87 -3.12
N ALA A 200 -27.09 -21.39 -2.49
CA ALA A 200 -27.17 -22.00 -1.17
C ALA A 200 -27.20 -20.98 -0.03
N ASP A 201 -26.40 -19.90 -0.14
CA ASP A 201 -26.13 -19.02 0.99
C ASP A 201 -26.77 -17.63 0.89
N ASP A 202 -27.26 -17.22 -0.30
CA ASP A 202 -27.71 -15.85 -0.61
C ASP A 202 -26.84 -14.76 0.08
N PRO A 203 -25.54 -14.71 -0.24
CA PRO A 203 -24.59 -13.87 0.49
C PRO A 203 -24.82 -12.39 0.21
N ARG A 204 -25.47 -11.70 1.16
CA ARG A 204 -25.82 -10.26 1.08
C ARG A 204 -24.64 -9.27 1.17
N SER A 205 -23.38 -9.71 1.22
CA SER A 205 -22.24 -8.80 1.50
C SER A 205 -21.03 -9.08 0.61
N PHE A 206 -21.15 -8.79 -0.68
CA PHE A 206 -20.01 -8.74 -1.60
C PHE A 206 -19.27 -7.40 -1.58
N ASN A 207 -19.81 -6.35 -0.98
CA ASN A 207 -19.06 -5.12 -0.76
C ASN A 207 -19.70 -4.30 0.36
N HIS A 208 -18.93 -4.00 1.41
CA HIS A 208 -19.42 -3.15 2.48
C HIS A 208 -18.29 -2.23 2.94
N ARG A 209 -17.80 -1.38 2.03
CA ARG A 209 -16.95 -0.21 2.37
C ARG A 209 -17.57 0.68 3.47
N LYS A 210 -18.86 0.49 3.82
CA LYS A 210 -19.58 1.16 4.91
C LYS A 210 -19.77 0.36 6.22
N SER A 211 -19.52 -0.96 6.28
CA SER A 211 -19.87 -1.74 7.50
C SER A 211 -18.91 -1.59 8.66
N ILE A 212 -17.67 -1.19 8.41
CA ILE A 212 -16.66 -1.14 9.47
C ILE A 212 -16.95 0.02 10.45
N GLN A 213 -17.54 1.13 9.99
CA GLN A 213 -17.97 2.23 10.88
C GLN A 213 -19.19 1.87 11.74
N ASN A 214 -20.14 1.10 11.21
CA ASN A 214 -21.40 0.80 11.92
C ASN A 214 -21.27 -0.30 13.00
N CYS A 215 -20.16 -1.05 13.01
CA CYS A 215 -19.94 -2.10 14.01
C CYS A 215 -19.51 -1.55 15.38
N GLN A 216 -19.04 -0.29 15.44
CA GLN A 216 -18.64 0.35 16.70
C GLN A 216 -19.76 1.11 17.43
N GLN A 217 -20.93 1.28 16.81
CA GLN A 217 -22.03 2.11 17.35
C GLN A 217 -23.26 1.31 17.82
N ARG A 218 -23.17 -0.02 17.90
CA ARG A 218 -24.21 -0.84 18.55
C ARG A 218 -23.59 -1.60 19.72
N ARG A 219 -23.42 -0.88 20.83
CA ARG A 219 -23.47 -1.43 22.18
C ARG A 219 -24.72 -0.88 22.84
#